data_AF-A0A3D1FC06-F1
#
_entry.id   AF-A0A3D1FC06-F1
#
_cell.length_a   1.000
_cell.length_b   1.000
_cell.length_c   1.000
_cell.angle_alpha   90.00
_cell.angle_beta   90.00
_cell.angle_gamma   90.00
#
_symmetry.space_group_name_H-M   'P 1'
#
loop_
_entity.id
_entity.type
_entity.pdbx_description
1 polymer ?
#
loop_
_entity_poly.entity_id
_entity_poly.type
_entity_poly.pdbx_seq_one_letter_code
_entity_poly.pdbx_strand_id
1 'polypeptide(L)'
;MHSLLMYDKNSIHMIEKNSEFLKISSRLLKIIAWTFLLFGGIQALAIFVRIDKSVSIGVGCMWLIVCASVFLFLYHITLLGDVVIEIGQFLKKERF
;
A
#
# COMPACT_ATOMS: atom_id res chain seq x y z
N MET A 1 10.55 12.04 39.04
CA MET A 1 10.18 10.62 38.85
C MET A 1 8.79 10.47 38.22
N HIS A 2 7.76 11.18 38.72
CA HIS A 2 6.39 11.14 38.17
C HIS A 2 6.24 11.71 36.74
N SER A 3 7.06 12.69 36.37
CA SER A 3 7.11 13.32 35.04
C SER A 3 7.75 12.44 33.97
N LEU A 4 8.70 11.56 34.34
CA LEU A 4 9.31 10.58 33.44
C LEU A 4 8.32 9.47 33.07
N LEU A 5 7.53 8.99 34.03
CA LEU A 5 6.48 8.00 33.79
C LEU A 5 5.32 8.54 32.93
N MET A 6 4.98 9.83 33.09
CA MET A 6 3.99 10.50 32.24
C MET A 6 4.50 10.69 30.80
N TYR A 7 5.79 11.01 30.62
CA TYR A 7 6.41 11.16 29.30
C TYR A 7 6.50 9.82 28.55
N ASP A 8 6.86 8.75 29.26
CA ASP A 8 6.93 7.39 28.73
C ASP A 8 5.56 6.84 28.32
N LYS A 9 4.53 7.05 29.15
CA LYS A 9 3.16 6.64 28.82
C LYS A 9 2.60 7.37 27.58
N ASN A 10 2.90 8.66 27.43
CA ASN A 10 2.41 9.47 26.32
C ASN A 10 3.14 9.14 25.00
N SER A 11 4.43 8.81 25.06
CA SER A 11 5.20 8.40 23.88
C SER A 11 4.76 7.02 23.37
N ILE A 12 4.50 6.06 24.26
CA ILE A 12 3.97 4.75 23.92
C ILE A 12 2.59 4.86 23.27
N HIS A 13 1.70 5.70 23.80
CA HIS A 13 0.35 5.91 23.25
C HIS A 13 0.38 6.59 21.86
N MET A 14 1.31 7.54 21.64
CA MET A 14 1.49 8.19 20.35
C MET A 14 2.01 7.21 19.29
N ILE A 15 2.93 6.31 19.66
CA ILE A 15 3.47 5.28 18.76
C ILE A 15 2.39 4.24 18.43
N GLU A 16 1.59 3.82 19.41
CA GLU A 16 0.53 2.84 19.23
C GLU A 16 -0.54 3.35 18.28
N LYS A 17 -1.02 4.58 18.49
CA LYS A 17 -1.92 5.27 17.58
C LYS A 17 -1.33 5.32 16.16
N ASN A 18 -0.08 5.78 16.02
CA ASN A 18 0.56 5.85 14.69
C ASN A 18 0.69 4.48 14.01
N SER A 19 0.94 3.39 14.76
CA SER A 19 1.02 2.04 14.22
C SER A 19 -0.32 1.53 13.68
N GLU A 20 -1.43 1.82 14.37
CA GLU A 20 -2.78 1.49 13.89
C GLU A 20 -3.16 2.30 12.65
N PHE A 21 -2.85 3.60 12.65
CA PHE A 21 -3.06 4.47 11.48
C PHE A 21 -2.23 4.01 10.27
N LEU A 22 -0.97 3.61 10.48
CA LEU A 22 -0.11 3.05 9.43
C LEU A 22 -0.67 1.73 8.87
N LYS A 23 -1.20 0.86 9.73
CA LYS A 23 -1.80 -0.41 9.32
C LYS A 23 -3.09 -0.23 8.52
N ILE A 24 -3.92 0.74 8.91
CA ILE A 24 -5.13 1.13 8.15
C ILE A 24 -4.73 1.74 6.80
N SER A 25 -3.73 2.62 6.79
CA SER A 25 -3.21 3.26 5.58
C SER A 25 -2.62 2.24 4.60
N SER A 26 -1.88 1.24 5.10
CA SER A 26 -1.36 0.10 4.33
C SER A 26 -2.50 -0.68 3.66
N ARG A 27 -3.55 -1.03 4.41
CA ARG A 27 -4.73 -1.72 3.85
C ARG A 27 -5.42 -0.90 2.77
N LEU A 28 -5.62 0.40 2.99
CA LEU A 28 -6.18 1.32 2.01
C LEU A 28 -5.32 1.37 0.74
N LEU A 29 -4.00 1.46 0.87
CA LEU A 29 -3.09 1.47 -0.27
C LEU A 29 -3.19 0.19 -1.10
N LYS A 30 -3.30 -0.99 -0.46
CA LYS A 30 -3.53 -2.27 -1.15
C LYS A 30 -4.85 -2.26 -1.91
N ILE A 31 -5.93 -1.79 -1.30
CA ILE A 31 -7.25 -1.72 -1.95
C ILE A 31 -7.20 -0.79 -3.17
N ILE A 32 -6.54 0.36 -3.06
CA ILE A 32 -6.37 1.30 -4.18
C ILE A 32 -5.54 0.66 -5.29
N ALA A 33 -4.42 -0.01 -4.95
CA ALA A 33 -3.58 -0.70 -5.92
C ALA A 33 -4.36 -1.79 -6.67
N TRP A 34 -5.13 -2.62 -5.96
CA TRP A 34 -5.97 -3.65 -6.58
C TRP A 34 -7.07 -3.06 -7.47
N THR A 35 -7.75 -2.00 -7.02
CA THR A 35 -8.77 -1.31 -7.82
C THR A 35 -8.16 -0.74 -9.10
N PHE A 36 -6.97 -0.13 -9.00
CA PHE A 36 -6.25 0.41 -10.15
C PHE A 36 -5.86 -0.69 -11.15
N LEU A 37 -5.35 -1.82 -10.66
CA LEU A 37 -4.99 -2.96 -11.50
C LEU A 37 -6.22 -3.54 -12.23
N LEU A 38 -7.33 -3.72 -11.52
CA LEU A 38 -8.58 -4.21 -12.10
C LEU A 38 -9.12 -3.25 -13.16
N PHE A 39 -9.11 -1.94 -12.87
CA PHE A 39 -9.55 -0.93 -13.81
C PHE A 39 -8.66 -0.87 -15.08
N GLY A 40 -7.34 -0.88 -14.90
CA GLY A 40 -6.38 -0.95 -16.01
C GLY A 40 -6.54 -2.23 -16.84
N GLY A 41 -6.77 -3.36 -16.18
CA GLY A 41 -7.05 -4.65 -16.82
C GLY A 41 -8.33 -4.63 -17.67
N ILE A 42 -9.43 -4.08 -17.14
CA ILE A 42 -10.70 -3.95 -17.87
C ILE A 42 -10.52 -3.04 -19.09
N GLN A 43 -9.82 -1.91 -18.95
CA GLN A 43 -9.54 -1.00 -20.07
C GLN A 43 -8.72 -1.69 -21.16
N ALA A 44 -7.66 -2.41 -20.78
CA ALA A 44 -6.87 -3.17 -21.74
C ALA A 44 -7.70 -4.24 -22.44
N LEU A 45 -8.56 -4.96 -21.70
CA LEU A 45 -9.47 -5.95 -22.26
C LEU A 45 -10.43 -5.32 -23.28
N ALA A 46 -10.96 -4.13 -22.99
CA ALA A 46 -11.82 -3.38 -23.90
C ALA A 46 -11.09 -3.00 -25.20
N ILE A 47 -9.81 -2.63 -25.12
CA ILE A 47 -8.95 -2.35 -26.28
C ILE A 47 -8.71 -3.64 -27.09
N PHE A 48 -8.42 -4.77 -26.44
CA PHE A 48 -8.20 -6.06 -27.13
C PHE A 48 -9.45 -6.60 -27.82
N VAL A 49 -10.63 -6.41 -27.22
CA VAL A 49 -11.93 -6.78 -27.81
C VAL A 49 -12.30 -5.85 -28.99
N ARG A 50 -11.45 -4.86 -29.32
CA ARG A 50 -11.66 -3.85 -30.37
C ARG A 50 -13.00 -3.13 -30.23
N ILE A 51 -13.42 -2.85 -28.99
CA ILE A 51 -14.55 -1.94 -28.76
C ILE A 51 -14.24 -0.59 -29.41
N ASP A 52 -12.97 -0.19 -29.42
CA ASP A 52 -12.48 1.00 -30.10
C ASP A 52 -11.51 0.62 -31.23
N LYS A 53 -11.98 0.68 -32.49
CA LYS A 53 -11.16 0.37 -33.68
C LYS A 53 -10.06 1.41 -33.95
N SER A 54 -10.12 2.56 -33.28
CA SER A 54 -9.16 3.65 -33.43
C SER A 54 -7.87 3.43 -32.65
N VAL A 55 -7.92 2.60 -31.60
CA VAL A 55 -6.80 2.38 -30.69
C VAL A 55 -6.05 1.12 -31.09
N SER A 56 -4.76 1.26 -31.39
CA SER A 56 -3.89 0.12 -31.70
C SER A 56 -3.76 -0.83 -30.50
N ILE A 57 -3.78 -2.13 -30.78
CA ILE A 57 -3.58 -3.21 -29.80
C ILE A 57 -2.28 -2.99 -29.00
N GLY A 58 -1.24 -2.41 -29.62
CA GLY A 58 0.02 -2.08 -28.94
C GLY A 58 -0.14 -1.09 -27.79
N VAL A 59 -1.10 -0.17 -27.89
CA VAL A 59 -1.40 0.79 -26.80
C VAL A 59 -2.00 0.07 -25.61
N GLY A 60 -2.87 -0.94 -25.84
CA GLY A 60 -3.41 -1.79 -24.78
C GLY A 60 -2.32 -2.59 -24.05
N CYS A 61 -1.36 -3.16 -24.78
CA CYS A 61 -0.21 -3.86 -24.20
C CYS A 61 0.67 -2.91 -23.36
N MET A 62 1.01 -1.73 -23.89
CA MET A 62 1.80 -0.74 -23.15
C MET A 62 1.06 -0.25 -21.90
N TRP A 63 -0.26 -0.05 -21.98
CA TRP A 63 -1.08 0.32 -20.83
C TRP A 63 -1.07 -0.74 -19.73
N LEU A 64 -1.18 -2.02 -20.08
CA LEU A 64 -1.06 -3.11 -19.10
C LEU A 64 0.29 -3.12 -18.40
N ILE A 65 1.38 -2.89 -19.14
CA ILE A 65 2.74 -2.86 -18.57
C ILE A 65 2.84 -1.71 -17.57
N VAL A 66 2.32 -0.52 -17.90
CA VAL A 66 2.29 0.62 -16.98
C VAL A 66 1.45 0.31 -15.74
N CYS A 67 0.24 -0.23 -15.91
CA CYS A 67 -0.63 -0.59 -14.79
C CYS A 67 0.00 -1.65 -13.86
N ALA A 68 0.61 -2.69 -14.44
CA ALA A 68 1.33 -3.72 -13.69
C ALA A 68 2.54 -3.15 -12.95
N SER A 69 3.29 -2.23 -13.57
CA SER A 69 4.45 -1.59 -12.95
C SER A 69 4.06 -0.73 -11.75
N VAL A 70 3.01 0.09 -11.88
CA VAL A 70 2.48 0.91 -10.79
C VAL A 70 1.94 0.03 -9.65
N PHE A 71 1.23 -1.05 -9.98
CA PHE A 71 0.75 -2.02 -9.00
C PHE A 71 1.90 -2.64 -8.21
N LEU A 72 2.94 -3.14 -8.90
CA LEU A 72 4.11 -3.74 -8.26
C LEU A 72 4.83 -2.75 -7.34
N PHE A 73 4.95 -1.49 -7.75
CA PHE A 73 5.57 -0.44 -6.96
C PHE A 73 4.77 -0.16 -5.67
N LEU A 74 3.46 0.06 -5.78
CA LEU A 74 2.59 0.28 -4.62
C LEU A 74 2.57 -0.94 -3.69
N TYR A 75 2.56 -2.14 -4.25
CA TYR A 75 2.62 -3.38 -3.48
C TYR A 75 3.91 -3.49 -2.67
N HIS A 76 5.07 -3.18 -3.28
CA HIS A 76 6.36 -3.19 -2.58
C HIS A 76 6.45 -2.15 -1.47
N ILE A 77 5.98 -0.91 -1.72
CA ILE A 77 5.91 0.13 -0.68
C ILE A 77 5.09 -0.37 0.50
N THR A 78 3.96 -1.00 0.22
CA THR A 78 3.07 -1.45 1.28
C THR A 78 3.67 -2.61 2.08
N LEU A 79 4.36 -3.53 1.40
CA LEU A 79 5.05 -4.64 2.05
C LEU A 79 6.20 -4.14 2.95
N LEU A 80 6.98 -3.15 2.49
CA LEU A 80 7.99 -2.48 3.31
C LEU A 80 7.36 -1.79 4.53
N GLY A 81 6.23 -1.11 4.35
CA GLY A 81 5.49 -0.50 5.45
C GLY A 81 5.04 -1.51 6.50
N ASP A 82 4.51 -2.66 6.08
CA ASP A 82 4.11 -3.74 6.98
C ASP A 82 5.31 -4.31 7.76
N VAL A 83 6.45 -4.55 7.09
CA VAL A 83 7.68 -5.02 7.74
C VAL A 83 8.20 -4.03 8.78
N VAL A 84 8.18 -2.73 8.49
CA VAL A 84 8.59 -1.69 9.45
C VAL A 84 7.68 -1.66 10.67
N ILE A 85 6.36 -1.83 10.49
CA ILE A 85 5.40 -1.94 11.60
C ILE A 85 5.72 -3.18 12.44
N GLU A 86 5.98 -4.32 11.80
CA GLU A 86 6.26 -5.59 12.47
C GLU A 86 7.56 -5.52 13.30
N ILE A 87 8.63 -4.95 12.74
CA ILE A 87 9.89 -4.71 13.47
C ILE A 87 9.66 -3.77 14.65
N GLY A 88 8.85 -2.71 14.47
CA GLY A 88 8.49 -1.79 15.55
C GLY A 88 7.73 -2.48 16.69
N GLN A 89 6.82 -3.40 16.36
CA GLN A 89 6.11 -4.21 17.36
C GLN A 89 7.02 -5.23 18.05
N PHE A 90 7.94 -5.86 17.32
CA PHE A 90 8.93 -6.79 17.89
C PHE A 90 9.86 -6.10 18.89
N LEU A 91 10.42 -4.94 18.53
CA LEU A 91 11.28 -4.15 19.42
C LEU A 91 10.55 -3.68 20.68
N LYS A 92 9.23 -3.42 20.62
CA LYS A 92 8.40 -3.12 21.80
C LYS A 92 8.26 -4.34 22.70
N LYS A 93 8.22 -5.55 22.12
CA LYS A 93 8.01 -6.82 22.83
C LYS A 93 9.27 -7.35 23.52
N GLU A 94 10.46 -7.03 23.01
CA GLU A 94 11.74 -7.39 23.66
C GLU A 94 12.21 -6.39 24.72
N ARG A 95 11.68 -5.15 24.72
CA ARG A 95 12.07 -4.12 25.70
C ARG A 95 11.26 -4.17 27.02
N PHE A 96 10.40 -5.17 27.18
CA PHE A 96 9.63 -5.53 28.38
C PHE A 96 9.81 -7.03 28.67
#